data_AF-A0A7W5HHS6-F1
#
_entry.id   AF-A0A7W5HHS6-F1
#
_cell.length_a   1.000
_cell.length_b   1.000
_cell.length_c   1.000
_cell.angle_alpha   90.00
_cell.angle_beta   90.00
_cell.angle_gamma   90.00
#
_symmetry.space_group_name_H-M   'P 1'
#
loop_
_entity.id
_entity.type
_entity.pdbx_description
1 polymer ?
#
loop_
_entity_poly.entity_id
_entity_poly.type
_entity_poly.pdbx_seq_one_letter_code
_entity_poly.pdbx_strand_id
1 'polypeptide(L)'
;MSVDGRWDRVRTGARRASGFYRAVVTAFMLLSLLVTAQAAETVTYYYTSPLGTVLATADGAGNVLGSSDYRPYGSQALGTPEQGPGYTGHVNDVDSGYVYMQARYYDPAVARFISTDPVGPASGNPFNFNRYDYASNNPIVNIDPTGKAACPGEKASVCIQADVTDPSRLSGRNVVATEAVASAMVAGKALIAVRKTDLREEKVGFVLPKSDGSSEVVRATNVSTTSEAGRDTATANAPAGAQAIIHGHIDGKSDGVVSDTKTLGDFSAVSKGLPNAVVSNGRVGVNELVNGVPQLRMLQGTMSPHEIQASQANLNRVLKDFENTAGGSGQ
;
A
#
# COMPACT_ATOMS: atom_id res chain seq x y z
N MET A 1 77.12 52.50 -35.60
CA MET A 1 76.39 51.25 -35.88
C MET A 1 75.29 51.11 -34.83
N SER A 2 74.06 50.77 -35.22
CA SER A 2 72.98 50.35 -34.32
C SER A 2 71.96 49.56 -35.16
N VAL A 3 71.62 48.34 -34.73
CA VAL A 3 70.75 47.41 -35.49
C VAL A 3 69.87 46.62 -34.50
N ASP A 4 69.12 47.35 -33.67
CA ASP A 4 68.27 46.75 -32.64
C ASP A 4 66.77 46.91 -32.96
N GLY A 5 65.94 46.00 -32.42
CA GLY A 5 64.47 46.12 -32.45
C GLY A 5 63.68 45.40 -33.57
N ARG A 6 64.30 44.56 -34.43
CA ARG A 6 63.54 43.80 -35.48
C ARG A 6 63.02 42.43 -35.05
N TRP A 7 63.46 41.87 -33.92
CA TRP A 7 63.16 40.47 -33.52
C TRP A 7 61.96 40.28 -32.56
N ASP A 8 61.61 41.26 -31.73
CA ASP A 8 60.54 41.10 -30.71
C ASP A 8 59.13 40.99 -31.28
N ARG A 9 58.92 41.48 -32.51
CA ARG A 9 57.59 41.52 -33.15
C ARG A 9 57.07 40.13 -33.56
N VAL A 10 57.95 39.12 -33.64
CA VAL A 10 57.58 37.74 -34.00
C VAL A 10 57.24 36.91 -32.76
N ARG A 11 58.04 37.01 -31.70
CA ARG A 11 57.85 36.26 -30.44
C ARG A 11 56.57 36.63 -29.70
N THR A 12 56.10 37.86 -29.86
CA THR A 12 54.87 38.39 -29.25
C THR A 12 53.59 37.87 -29.91
N GLY A 13 53.59 37.62 -31.24
CA GLY A 13 52.43 37.08 -31.96
C GLY A 13 52.09 35.64 -31.55
N ALA A 14 53.08 34.73 -31.58
CA ALA A 14 52.88 33.32 -31.27
C ALA A 14 52.37 33.08 -29.84
N ARG A 15 52.87 33.84 -28.85
CA ARG A 15 52.40 33.77 -27.46
C ARG A 15 50.94 34.24 -27.31
N ARG A 16 50.52 35.26 -28.06
CA ARG A 16 49.12 35.73 -28.04
C ARG A 16 48.17 34.69 -28.65
N ALA A 17 48.54 34.05 -29.74
CA ALA A 17 47.74 33.00 -30.37
C ALA A 17 47.53 31.79 -29.44
N SER A 18 48.59 31.32 -28.76
CA SER A 18 48.47 30.18 -27.82
C SER A 18 47.66 30.53 -26.57
N GLY A 19 47.74 31.77 -26.07
CA GLY A 19 46.89 32.26 -25.00
C GLY A 19 45.41 32.30 -25.39
N PHE A 20 45.10 32.83 -26.58
CA PHE A 20 43.73 32.91 -27.10
C PHE A 20 43.12 31.51 -27.31
N TYR A 21 43.87 30.58 -27.94
CA TYR A 21 43.36 29.22 -28.18
C TYR A 21 43.09 28.47 -26.87
N ARG A 22 43.98 28.58 -25.87
CA ARG A 22 43.75 28.00 -24.54
C ARG A 22 42.54 28.63 -23.85
N ALA A 23 42.39 29.96 -23.91
CA ALA A 23 41.25 30.67 -23.34
C ALA A 23 39.91 30.22 -23.96
N VAL A 24 39.85 30.08 -25.30
CA VAL A 24 38.66 29.59 -26.02
C VAL A 24 38.34 28.14 -25.63
N VAL A 25 39.33 27.25 -25.56
CA VAL A 25 39.12 25.84 -25.13
C VAL A 25 38.63 25.76 -23.68
N THR A 26 39.21 26.55 -22.76
CA THR A 26 38.73 26.61 -21.38
C THR A 26 37.34 27.23 -21.25
N ALA A 27 37.01 28.22 -22.08
CA ALA A 27 35.67 28.81 -22.11
C ALA A 27 34.63 27.80 -22.63
N PHE A 28 34.95 27.01 -23.66
CA PHE A 28 34.08 25.92 -24.13
C PHE A 28 33.90 24.81 -23.07
N MET A 29 34.96 24.40 -22.37
CA MET A 29 34.83 23.44 -21.27
C MET A 29 33.95 24.00 -20.13
N LEU A 30 34.21 25.23 -19.67
CA LEU A 30 33.40 25.87 -18.62
C LEU A 30 31.94 26.10 -19.05
N LEU A 31 31.69 26.40 -20.33
CA LEU A 31 30.34 26.52 -20.87
C LEU A 31 29.62 25.16 -20.94
N SER A 32 30.33 24.06 -21.25
CA SER A 32 29.75 22.71 -21.19
C SER A 32 29.43 22.26 -19.76
N LEU A 33 30.20 22.73 -18.76
CA LEU A 33 29.92 22.53 -17.33
C LEU A 33 28.77 23.39 -16.79
N LEU A 34 28.30 24.38 -17.54
CA LEU A 34 27.13 25.21 -17.21
C LEU A 34 25.81 24.64 -17.78
N VAL A 35 25.85 23.52 -18.51
CA VAL A 35 24.64 22.82 -18.96
C VAL A 35 24.06 22.02 -17.80
N THR A 36 23.22 22.66 -17.00
CA THR A 36 22.40 21.98 -15.99
C THR A 36 21.42 21.03 -16.70
N ALA A 37 21.56 19.73 -16.47
CA ALA A 37 20.62 18.72 -16.96
C ALA A 37 19.27 18.88 -16.25
N GLN A 38 18.41 19.73 -16.79
CA GLN A 38 17.07 19.96 -16.26
C GLN A 38 16.18 18.79 -16.65
N ALA A 39 16.07 17.82 -15.74
CA ALA A 39 15.14 16.70 -15.87
C ALA A 39 13.72 17.24 -16.02
N ALA A 40 13.06 16.91 -17.13
CA ALA A 40 11.64 17.18 -17.30
C ALA A 40 10.85 16.25 -16.38
N GLU A 41 9.99 16.80 -15.53
CA GLU A 41 9.13 16.02 -14.65
C GLU A 41 7.97 15.42 -15.46
N THR A 42 8.11 14.17 -15.86
CA THR A 42 7.07 13.42 -16.57
C THR A 42 6.06 12.86 -15.57
N VAL A 43 4.89 13.50 -15.48
CA VAL A 43 3.76 13.01 -14.68
C VAL A 43 2.91 12.06 -15.53
N THR A 44 2.75 10.81 -15.05
CA THR A 44 1.85 9.81 -15.64
C THR A 44 0.76 9.45 -14.64
N TYR A 45 -0.50 9.66 -15.00
CA TYR A 45 -1.66 9.18 -14.25
C TYR A 45 -2.05 7.77 -14.70
N TYR A 46 -2.38 6.91 -13.74
CA TYR A 46 -2.80 5.52 -13.98
C TYR A 46 -4.28 5.38 -13.63
N TYR A 47 -5.10 5.05 -14.62
CA TYR A 47 -6.51 4.71 -14.43
C TYR A 47 -6.65 3.21 -14.23
N THR A 48 -7.18 2.80 -13.09
CA THR A 48 -7.23 1.39 -12.68
C THR A 48 -8.66 0.87 -12.56
N SER A 49 -8.85 -0.43 -12.76
CA SER A 49 -10.05 -1.15 -12.33
C SER A 49 -10.19 -1.10 -10.79
N PRO A 50 -11.33 -1.53 -10.20
CA PRO A 50 -11.43 -1.72 -8.75
C PRO A 50 -10.35 -2.68 -8.24
N LEU A 51 -10.05 -3.70 -9.02
CA LEU A 51 -8.95 -4.65 -8.83
C LEU A 51 -7.56 -4.08 -9.12
N GLY A 52 -7.38 -2.76 -9.25
CA GLY A 52 -6.05 -2.13 -9.36
C GLY A 52 -5.32 -2.34 -10.69
N THR A 53 -5.84 -3.19 -11.58
CA THR A 53 -5.32 -3.40 -12.93
C THR A 53 -5.34 -2.09 -13.72
N VAL A 54 -4.19 -1.67 -14.26
CA VAL A 54 -4.07 -0.47 -15.08
C VAL A 54 -4.81 -0.67 -16.41
N LEU A 55 -5.86 0.11 -16.65
CA LEU A 55 -6.67 0.08 -17.87
C LEU A 55 -6.34 1.23 -18.83
N ALA A 56 -5.80 2.35 -18.33
CA ALA A 56 -5.26 3.41 -19.17
C ALA A 56 -4.19 4.23 -18.44
N THR A 57 -3.32 4.88 -19.20
CA THR A 57 -2.35 5.87 -18.73
C THR A 57 -2.60 7.22 -19.39
N ALA A 58 -2.31 8.32 -18.71
CA ALA A 58 -2.41 9.68 -19.27
C ALA A 58 -1.28 10.60 -18.80
N ASP A 59 -1.03 11.66 -19.57
CA ASP A 59 -0.04 12.70 -19.24
C ASP A 59 -0.55 13.71 -18.19
N GLY A 60 0.32 14.65 -17.80
CA GLY A 60 0.00 15.74 -16.87
C GLY A 60 -1.11 16.70 -17.31
N ALA A 61 -1.56 16.63 -18.57
CA ALA A 61 -2.69 17.39 -19.11
C ALA A 61 -3.98 16.55 -19.27
N GLY A 62 -3.92 15.24 -18.99
CA GLY A 62 -5.04 14.31 -19.11
C GLY A 62 -5.20 13.69 -20.51
N ASN A 63 -4.22 13.83 -21.41
CA ASN A 63 -4.24 13.13 -22.70
C ASN A 63 -3.91 11.65 -22.47
N VAL A 64 -4.75 10.74 -22.95
CA VAL A 64 -4.50 9.29 -22.86
C VAL A 64 -3.27 8.92 -23.68
N LEU A 65 -2.27 8.35 -23.00
CA LEU A 65 -1.02 7.86 -23.58
C LEU A 65 -1.18 6.43 -24.11
N GLY A 66 -1.92 5.59 -23.39
CA GLY A 66 -2.20 4.21 -23.77
C GLY A 66 -3.42 3.64 -23.05
N SER A 67 -3.99 2.59 -23.64
CA SER A 67 -5.13 1.83 -23.07
C SER A 67 -4.81 0.34 -23.10
N SER A 68 -5.22 -0.37 -22.04
CA SER A 68 -5.04 -1.80 -21.85
C SER A 68 -6.33 -2.47 -21.39
N ASP A 69 -6.51 -3.73 -21.75
CA ASP A 69 -7.55 -4.60 -21.20
C ASP A 69 -6.98 -5.99 -20.95
N TYR A 70 -7.55 -6.74 -20.01
CA TYR A 70 -7.02 -7.99 -19.48
C TYR A 70 -8.14 -9.03 -19.32
N ARG A 71 -7.84 -10.28 -19.67
CA ARG A 71 -8.72 -11.41 -19.30
C ARG A 71 -8.71 -11.60 -17.76
N PRO A 72 -9.68 -12.33 -17.18
CA PRO A 72 -9.81 -12.47 -15.72
C PRO A 72 -8.52 -12.83 -14.98
N TYR A 73 -7.67 -13.69 -15.56
CA TYR A 73 -6.39 -14.14 -15.00
C TYR A 73 -5.16 -13.33 -15.47
N GLY A 74 -5.35 -12.14 -16.05
CA GLY A 74 -4.26 -11.20 -16.34
C GLY A 74 -3.55 -11.37 -17.67
N SER A 75 -3.95 -12.30 -18.55
CA SER A 75 -3.44 -12.30 -19.93
C SER A 75 -3.96 -11.06 -20.67
N GLN A 76 -3.08 -10.32 -21.36
CA GLN A 76 -3.47 -9.14 -22.14
C GLN A 76 -4.58 -9.46 -23.16
N ALA A 77 -5.60 -8.61 -23.22
CA ALA A 77 -6.72 -8.67 -24.16
C ALA A 77 -6.71 -7.49 -25.16
N LEU A 78 -6.25 -6.31 -24.74
CA LEU A 78 -6.06 -5.12 -25.58
C LEU A 78 -4.75 -4.42 -25.21
N GLY A 79 -4.09 -3.81 -26.19
CA GLY A 79 -2.79 -3.13 -26.02
C GLY A 79 -1.61 -4.10 -25.95
N THR A 80 -0.43 -3.55 -25.69
CA THR A 80 0.82 -4.30 -25.44
C THR A 80 1.18 -4.18 -23.95
N PRO A 81 1.66 -5.24 -23.29
CA PRO A 81 2.23 -5.10 -21.95
C PRO A 81 3.40 -4.11 -21.94
N GLU A 82 3.38 -3.18 -20.99
CA GLU A 82 4.48 -2.24 -20.72
C GLU A 82 5.21 -2.66 -19.43
N GLN A 83 6.51 -2.34 -19.32
CA GLN A 83 7.30 -2.58 -18.10
C GLN A 83 6.81 -1.65 -16.98
N GLY A 84 6.46 -2.19 -15.81
CA GLY A 84 5.96 -1.41 -14.67
C GLY A 84 4.56 -1.85 -14.19
N PRO A 85 3.81 -0.97 -13.48
CA PRO A 85 2.51 -1.32 -12.91
C PRO A 85 1.49 -1.72 -13.97
N GLY A 86 0.91 -2.91 -13.83
CA GLY A 86 -0.01 -3.50 -14.82
C GLY A 86 -1.12 -4.31 -14.17
N TYR A 87 -1.09 -5.64 -14.32
CA TYR A 87 -2.17 -6.50 -13.83
C TYR A 87 -2.29 -6.47 -12.30
N THR A 88 -3.48 -6.14 -11.81
CA THR A 88 -3.82 -5.95 -10.38
C THR A 88 -2.93 -4.97 -9.60
N GLY A 89 -2.25 -4.05 -10.30
CA GLY A 89 -1.33 -3.08 -9.70
C GLY A 89 0.06 -3.65 -9.36
N HIS A 90 0.30 -4.93 -9.65
CA HIS A 90 1.62 -5.55 -9.59
C HIS A 90 2.49 -5.15 -10.79
N VAL A 91 3.78 -5.46 -10.72
CA VAL A 91 4.75 -5.10 -11.77
C VAL A 91 4.73 -6.17 -12.87
N ASN A 92 4.32 -5.79 -14.08
CA ASN A 92 4.57 -6.57 -15.28
C ASN A 92 6.08 -6.63 -15.52
N ASP A 93 6.61 -7.81 -15.83
CA ASP A 93 7.94 -8.02 -16.40
C ASP A 93 7.79 -8.51 -17.85
N VAL A 94 7.94 -7.60 -18.82
CA VAL A 94 7.67 -7.92 -20.24
C VAL A 94 8.77 -8.77 -20.88
N ASP A 95 9.96 -8.84 -20.26
CA ASP A 95 11.08 -9.63 -20.79
C ASP A 95 10.90 -11.13 -20.49
N SER A 96 10.19 -11.48 -19.42
CA SER A 96 9.74 -12.85 -19.12
C SER A 96 8.28 -13.14 -19.49
N GLY A 97 7.44 -12.10 -19.61
CA GLY A 97 5.99 -12.23 -19.78
C GLY A 97 5.23 -12.51 -18.49
N TYR A 98 5.91 -12.45 -17.33
CA TYR A 98 5.33 -12.71 -16.01
C TYR A 98 4.95 -11.42 -15.28
N VAL A 99 4.24 -11.58 -14.16
CA VAL A 99 3.89 -10.48 -13.24
C VAL A 99 4.58 -10.73 -11.90
N TYR A 100 5.42 -9.81 -11.45
CA TYR A 100 6.08 -9.85 -10.15
C TYR A 100 5.13 -9.39 -9.05
N MET A 101 4.67 -10.34 -8.24
CA MET A 101 3.70 -10.14 -7.16
C MET A 101 4.38 -10.21 -5.79
N GLN A 102 5.48 -9.45 -5.60
CA GLN A 102 6.30 -9.43 -4.38
C GLN A 102 6.95 -10.78 -4.03
N ALA A 103 6.25 -11.70 -3.34
CA ALA A 103 6.83 -12.96 -2.89
C ALA A 103 6.93 -14.05 -3.98
N ARG A 104 6.21 -13.89 -5.10
CA ARG A 104 6.18 -14.84 -6.22
C ARG A 104 6.10 -14.13 -7.58
N TYR A 105 6.58 -14.80 -8.62
CA TYR A 105 6.24 -14.48 -10.01
C TYR A 105 5.01 -15.27 -10.43
N TYR A 106 4.10 -14.59 -11.13
CA TYR A 106 2.84 -15.12 -11.64
C TYR A 106 2.86 -15.19 -13.17
N ASP A 107 2.42 -16.30 -13.73
CA ASP A 107 2.24 -16.53 -15.16
C ASP A 107 0.77 -16.28 -15.55
N PRO A 108 0.46 -15.16 -16.24
CA PRO A 108 -0.89 -14.83 -16.67
C PRO A 108 -1.40 -15.66 -17.86
N ALA A 109 -0.53 -16.40 -18.56
CA ALA A 109 -0.90 -17.26 -19.68
C ALA A 109 -1.38 -18.65 -19.21
N VAL A 110 -0.80 -19.19 -18.14
CA VAL A 110 -1.24 -20.47 -17.52
C VAL A 110 -2.07 -20.27 -16.23
N ALA A 111 -2.29 -19.02 -15.81
CA ALA A 111 -3.13 -18.64 -14.68
C ALA A 111 -2.64 -19.16 -13.31
N ARG A 112 -1.32 -19.21 -13.08
CA ARG A 112 -0.68 -19.78 -11.89
C ARG A 112 0.58 -19.03 -11.47
N PHE A 113 0.96 -19.12 -10.20
CA PHE A 113 2.32 -18.81 -9.78
C PHE A 113 3.32 -19.84 -10.30
N ILE A 114 4.54 -19.42 -10.65
CA ILE A 114 5.60 -20.33 -11.13
C ILE A 114 6.40 -20.98 -9.99
N SER A 115 6.23 -20.49 -8.75
CA SER A 115 6.85 -21.02 -7.54
C SER A 115 5.80 -21.41 -6.49
N THR A 116 6.17 -22.33 -5.60
CA THR A 116 5.30 -22.73 -4.49
C THR A 116 5.10 -21.59 -3.50
N ASP A 117 3.88 -21.48 -2.97
CA ASP A 117 3.54 -20.55 -1.90
C ASP A 117 4.50 -20.68 -0.70
N PRO A 118 5.15 -19.61 -0.23
CA PRO A 118 5.94 -19.67 1.01
C PRO A 118 5.07 -19.96 2.25
N VAL A 119 3.76 -19.72 2.20
CA VAL A 119 2.81 -20.08 3.27
C VAL A 119 2.49 -21.58 3.19
N GLY A 120 2.43 -22.24 4.36
CA GLY A 120 2.11 -23.66 4.47
C GLY A 120 0.62 -23.96 4.28
N PRO A 121 0.25 -25.19 3.87
CA PRO A 121 -1.15 -25.62 3.88
C PRO A 121 -1.68 -25.62 5.32
N ALA A 122 -2.83 -24.98 5.53
CA ALA A 122 -3.39 -24.72 6.86
C ALA A 122 -4.64 -25.57 7.14
N SER A 123 -4.79 -26.05 8.38
CA SER A 123 -6.02 -26.69 8.81
C SER A 123 -7.19 -25.71 8.70
N GLY A 124 -8.33 -26.17 8.19
CA GLY A 124 -9.53 -25.34 7.97
C GLY A 124 -9.53 -24.53 6.67
N ASN A 125 -8.43 -24.42 5.92
CA ASN A 125 -8.41 -23.80 4.59
C ASN A 125 -8.06 -24.82 3.48
N PRO A 126 -9.05 -25.40 2.78
CA PRO A 126 -8.82 -26.41 1.75
C PRO A 126 -8.18 -25.85 0.47
N PHE A 127 -8.23 -24.53 0.23
CA PHE A 127 -7.66 -23.93 -0.97
C PHE A 127 -6.12 -23.89 -0.92
N ASN A 128 -5.54 -23.64 0.26
CA ASN A 128 -4.08 -23.58 0.47
C ASN A 128 -3.32 -24.90 0.21
N PHE A 129 -3.99 -26.01 -0.10
CA PHE A 129 -3.33 -27.21 -0.64
C PHE A 129 -2.77 -26.98 -2.05
N ASN A 130 -3.39 -26.12 -2.85
CA ASN A 130 -3.01 -25.81 -4.22
C ASN A 130 -2.00 -24.65 -4.25
N ARG A 131 -0.77 -24.86 -3.74
CA ARG A 131 0.30 -23.85 -3.51
C ARG A 131 0.81 -23.08 -4.75
N TYR A 132 0.09 -23.11 -5.87
CA TYR A 132 0.38 -22.38 -7.11
C TYR A 132 -0.82 -21.56 -7.61
N ASP A 133 -1.99 -21.63 -6.95
CA ASP A 133 -3.15 -20.87 -7.40
C ASP A 133 -3.08 -19.37 -7.10
N TYR A 134 -3.84 -18.61 -7.86
CA TYR A 134 -3.98 -17.17 -7.72
C TYR A 134 -5.42 -16.85 -7.34
N ALA A 135 -5.59 -15.93 -6.38
CA ALA A 135 -6.90 -15.37 -6.01
C ALA A 135 -7.97 -16.44 -5.65
N SER A 136 -7.56 -17.57 -5.05
CA SER A 136 -8.39 -18.77 -4.78
C SER A 136 -9.13 -19.31 -6.02
N ASN A 137 -8.56 -19.14 -7.21
CA ASN A 137 -9.15 -19.47 -8.52
C ASN A 137 -10.42 -18.62 -8.85
N ASN A 138 -10.57 -17.44 -8.26
CA ASN A 138 -11.64 -16.49 -8.60
C ASN A 138 -11.13 -15.03 -8.68
N PRO A 139 -10.30 -14.68 -9.67
CA PRO A 139 -9.68 -13.36 -9.81
C PRO A 139 -10.66 -12.25 -10.24
N ILE A 140 -11.96 -12.53 -10.37
CA ILE A 140 -13.00 -11.51 -10.59
C ILE A 140 -13.35 -10.78 -9.29
N VAL A 141 -13.26 -11.48 -8.14
CA VAL A 141 -13.66 -10.97 -6.82
C VAL A 141 -12.58 -11.14 -5.76
N ASN A 142 -11.39 -11.60 -6.14
CA ASN A 142 -10.24 -11.80 -5.26
C ASN A 142 -8.94 -11.30 -5.93
N ILE A 143 -7.92 -11.05 -5.12
CA ILE A 143 -6.54 -10.70 -5.49
C ILE A 143 -5.55 -11.40 -4.54
N ASP A 144 -4.30 -11.62 -4.94
CA ASP A 144 -3.18 -11.87 -4.01
C ASP A 144 -2.21 -10.66 -3.99
N PRO A 145 -2.33 -9.72 -3.03
CA PRO A 145 -1.53 -8.48 -3.02
C PRO A 145 -0.09 -8.64 -2.54
N THR A 146 0.31 -9.81 -2.04
CA THR A 146 1.67 -10.06 -1.51
C THR A 146 2.38 -11.25 -2.14
N GLY A 147 1.68 -12.01 -2.99
CA GLY A 147 2.17 -13.27 -3.56
C GLY A 147 2.18 -14.40 -2.54
N LYS A 148 1.23 -14.41 -1.59
CA LYS A 148 1.12 -15.39 -0.49
C LYS A 148 -0.29 -15.72 -0.03
N ALA A 149 -1.29 -14.87 -0.30
CA ALA A 149 -2.62 -15.03 0.28
C ALA A 149 -3.70 -14.35 -0.57
N ALA A 150 -4.66 -15.15 -1.04
CA ALA A 150 -5.84 -14.64 -1.71
C ALA A 150 -6.77 -13.90 -0.75
N CYS A 151 -7.20 -12.71 -1.14
CA CYS A 151 -8.06 -11.81 -0.37
C CYS A 151 -9.24 -11.32 -1.22
N PRO A 152 -10.43 -11.07 -0.63
CA PRO A 152 -11.54 -10.42 -1.32
C PRO A 152 -11.15 -9.07 -1.92
N GLY A 153 -11.39 -8.95 -3.23
CA GLY A 153 -10.81 -7.97 -4.14
C GLY A 153 -11.82 -6.97 -4.73
N GLU A 154 -12.95 -6.71 -4.07
CA GLU A 154 -13.87 -5.63 -4.49
C GLU A 154 -13.16 -4.27 -4.65
N LYS A 155 -12.02 -4.10 -3.96
CA LYS A 155 -10.94 -3.18 -4.32
C LYS A 155 -9.60 -3.94 -4.11
N ALA A 156 -8.51 -3.60 -4.81
CA ALA A 156 -7.27 -4.42 -4.79
C ALA A 156 -6.14 -4.01 -3.85
N SER A 157 -5.85 -2.71 -3.72
CA SER A 157 -4.76 -2.13 -2.94
C SER A 157 -5.07 -2.09 -1.43
N VAL A 158 -5.63 -3.21 -0.96
CA VAL A 158 -6.83 -3.21 -0.12
C VAL A 158 -6.91 -4.38 0.83
N CYS A 159 -6.08 -5.42 0.74
CA CYS A 159 -6.09 -6.45 1.79
C CYS A 159 -4.73 -7.11 1.97
N ILE A 160 -4.41 -7.45 3.21
CA ILE A 160 -3.18 -8.15 3.60
C ILE A 160 -3.47 -9.00 4.84
N GLN A 161 -2.84 -10.16 4.92
CA GLN A 161 -2.96 -11.13 6.00
C GLN A 161 -1.57 -11.46 6.56
N ALA A 162 -1.47 -11.77 7.86
CA ALA A 162 -0.21 -12.17 8.48
C ALA A 162 0.40 -13.43 7.84
N ASP A 163 1.73 -13.47 7.74
CA ASP A 163 2.50 -14.61 7.25
C ASP A 163 2.40 -15.80 8.22
N VAL A 164 1.52 -16.76 7.93
CA VAL A 164 1.36 -17.98 8.74
C VAL A 164 2.49 -18.96 8.45
N THR A 165 3.45 -19.06 9.37
CA THR A 165 4.54 -20.05 9.29
C THR A 165 4.21 -21.38 9.98
N ASP A 166 3.31 -21.37 10.97
CA ASP A 166 2.85 -22.57 11.69
C ASP A 166 1.33 -22.50 11.90
N PRO A 167 0.54 -23.12 11.00
CA PRO A 167 -0.92 -23.14 11.11
C PRO A 167 -1.47 -23.83 12.37
N SER A 168 -0.66 -24.62 13.11
CA SER A 168 -1.12 -25.30 14.32
C SER A 168 -1.32 -24.36 15.52
N ARG A 169 -0.70 -23.16 15.46
CA ARG A 169 -0.81 -22.11 16.49
C ARG A 169 -2.00 -21.16 16.27
N LEU A 170 -2.74 -21.30 15.17
CA LEU A 170 -3.90 -20.47 14.86
C LEU A 170 -5.12 -20.82 15.72
N SER A 171 -5.79 -19.80 16.26
CA SER A 171 -6.99 -19.96 17.09
C SER A 171 -8.26 -20.37 16.32
N GLY A 172 -8.23 -20.39 14.98
CA GLY A 172 -9.41 -20.63 14.13
C GLY A 172 -10.50 -19.55 14.21
N ARG A 173 -10.35 -18.53 15.08
CA ARG A 173 -11.40 -17.57 15.42
C ARG A 173 -11.61 -16.54 14.31
N ASN A 174 -12.87 -16.28 13.98
CA ASN A 174 -13.26 -15.22 13.04
C ASN A 174 -13.76 -13.97 13.80
N VAL A 175 -13.25 -12.80 13.41
CA VAL A 175 -13.64 -11.46 13.89
C VAL A 175 -13.59 -10.52 12.68
N VAL A 176 -14.68 -10.48 11.91
CA VAL A 176 -14.73 -9.91 10.55
C VAL A 176 -15.90 -8.93 10.45
N ALA A 177 -15.70 -7.79 9.79
CA ALA A 177 -16.75 -6.84 9.48
C ALA A 177 -17.57 -7.33 8.27
N THR A 178 -18.85 -7.64 8.51
CA THR A 178 -19.81 -7.99 7.45
C THR A 178 -19.99 -6.84 6.46
N GLU A 179 -20.52 -7.12 5.26
CA GLU A 179 -20.75 -6.12 4.22
C GLU A 179 -21.60 -4.92 4.70
N ALA A 180 -22.62 -5.16 5.54
CA ALA A 180 -23.43 -4.11 6.16
C ALA A 180 -22.62 -3.24 7.13
N VAL A 181 -21.79 -3.85 7.99
CA VAL A 181 -20.90 -3.16 8.93
C VAL A 181 -19.83 -2.36 8.19
N ALA A 182 -19.23 -2.95 7.15
CA ALA A 182 -18.23 -2.31 6.30
C ALA A 182 -18.82 -1.12 5.50
N SER A 183 -20.03 -1.28 4.97
CA SER A 183 -20.76 -0.19 4.29
C SER A 183 -21.07 0.96 5.25
N ALA A 184 -21.48 0.64 6.48
CA ALA A 184 -21.70 1.62 7.54
C ALA A 184 -20.42 2.38 7.93
N MET A 185 -19.28 1.68 8.04
CA MET A 185 -17.96 2.31 8.27
C MET A 185 -17.61 3.31 7.16
N VAL A 186 -17.80 2.94 5.89
CA VAL A 186 -17.52 3.80 4.73
C VAL A 186 -18.45 5.02 4.69
N ALA A 187 -19.75 4.84 4.91
CA ALA A 187 -20.71 5.94 4.95
C ALA A 187 -20.49 6.87 6.15
N GLY A 188 -20.22 6.30 7.33
CA GLY A 188 -20.05 7.01 8.59
C GLY A 188 -18.70 7.68 8.80
N LYS A 189 -17.69 7.41 7.96
CA LYS A 189 -16.30 7.87 8.14
C LYS A 189 -16.17 9.38 8.38
N ALA A 190 -17.05 10.21 7.81
CA ALA A 190 -17.02 11.66 7.94
C ALA A 190 -17.30 12.15 9.39
N LEU A 191 -18.00 11.35 10.20
CA LEU A 191 -18.22 11.62 11.62
C LEU A 191 -16.94 11.42 12.47
N ILE A 192 -16.01 10.61 11.96
CA ILE A 192 -14.84 10.08 12.68
C ILE A 192 -13.51 10.61 12.12
N ALA A 193 -13.45 11.08 10.87
CA ALA A 193 -12.25 11.68 10.28
C ALA A 193 -11.73 12.88 11.10
N VAL A 194 -10.41 13.00 11.27
CA VAL A 194 -9.76 14.09 12.01
C VAL A 194 -8.79 14.83 11.11
N ARG A 195 -9.18 16.03 10.68
CA ARG A 195 -8.40 16.82 9.72
C ARG A 195 -7.14 17.37 10.34
N LYS A 196 -6.16 17.70 9.51
CA LYS A 196 -4.88 18.35 9.89
C LYS A 196 -5.04 19.72 10.58
N THR A 197 -6.23 20.32 10.56
CA THR A 197 -6.58 21.53 11.34
C THR A 197 -7.01 21.20 12.77
N ASP A 198 -7.53 20.00 13.00
CA ASP A 198 -8.29 19.61 14.18
C ASP A 198 -7.39 18.86 15.20
N LEU A 199 -6.10 19.26 15.26
CA LEU A 199 -4.91 18.57 15.80
C LEU A 199 -4.91 18.07 17.27
N ARG A 200 -6.05 18.09 17.96
CA ARG A 200 -6.12 17.95 19.43
C ARG A 200 -6.69 16.62 19.92
N GLU A 201 -7.56 15.97 19.15
CA GLU A 201 -8.32 14.80 19.59
C GLU A 201 -8.54 13.82 18.44
N GLU A 202 -8.08 12.57 18.60
CA GLU A 202 -8.59 11.43 17.84
C GLU A 202 -10.07 11.19 18.14
N LYS A 203 -10.82 10.67 17.17
CA LYS A 203 -12.25 10.35 17.35
C LYS A 203 -12.46 8.85 17.35
N VAL A 204 -13.33 8.38 18.24
CA VAL A 204 -13.84 7.00 18.26
C VAL A 204 -15.35 7.02 18.03
N GLY A 205 -15.85 5.98 17.38
CA GLY A 205 -17.25 5.63 17.26
C GLY A 205 -17.43 4.12 17.25
N PHE A 206 -18.70 3.71 17.25
CA PHE A 206 -19.10 2.31 17.25
C PHE A 206 -20.07 2.06 16.10
N VAL A 207 -19.96 0.90 15.46
CA VAL A 207 -20.96 0.45 14.49
C VAL A 207 -22.08 -0.26 15.25
N LEU A 208 -23.30 0.25 15.14
CA LEU A 208 -24.49 -0.29 15.80
C LEU A 208 -25.48 -0.85 14.76
N PRO A 209 -26.21 -1.93 15.09
CA PRO A 209 -27.28 -2.45 14.23
C PRO A 209 -28.53 -1.58 14.29
N LYS A 210 -29.26 -1.52 13.19
CA LYS A 210 -30.59 -0.90 13.08
C LYS A 210 -31.71 -1.94 13.02
N SER A 211 -32.93 -1.49 13.30
CA SER A 211 -34.16 -2.29 13.20
C SER A 211 -34.53 -2.70 11.77
N ASP A 212 -33.94 -2.05 10.76
CA ASP A 212 -34.07 -2.40 9.33
C ASP A 212 -33.03 -3.44 8.85
N GLY A 213 -32.15 -3.91 9.75
CA GLY A 213 -31.07 -4.85 9.43
C GLY A 213 -29.80 -4.21 8.86
N SER A 214 -29.78 -2.89 8.64
CA SER A 214 -28.57 -2.13 8.32
C SER A 214 -27.75 -1.84 9.58
N SER A 215 -26.63 -1.14 9.41
CA SER A 215 -25.76 -0.69 10.50
C SER A 215 -25.45 0.81 10.35
N GLU A 216 -25.10 1.49 11.44
CA GLU A 216 -24.62 2.88 11.38
C GLU A 216 -23.45 3.15 12.33
N VAL A 217 -22.65 4.18 12.02
CA VAL A 217 -21.58 4.68 12.89
C VAL A 217 -22.14 5.76 13.81
N VAL A 218 -22.04 5.53 15.13
CA VAL A 218 -22.33 6.53 16.15
C VAL A 218 -21.01 7.00 16.77
N ARG A 219 -20.70 8.29 16.71
CA ARG A 219 -19.53 8.88 17.40
C ARG A 219 -19.70 8.76 18.91
N ALA A 220 -18.67 8.28 19.60
CA ALA A 220 -18.65 8.23 21.05
C ALA A 220 -18.60 9.64 21.64
N THR A 221 -19.42 9.91 22.66
CA THR A 221 -19.49 11.20 23.37
C THR A 221 -18.51 11.31 24.53
N ASN A 222 -18.19 10.18 25.16
CA ASN A 222 -17.26 10.07 26.28
C ASN A 222 -15.97 9.37 25.83
N VAL A 223 -15.11 10.09 25.09
CA VAL A 223 -13.81 9.60 24.62
C VAL A 223 -12.71 10.12 25.54
N SER A 224 -11.82 9.25 26.00
CA SER A 224 -10.56 9.62 26.62
C SER A 224 -9.46 9.57 25.58
N THR A 225 -8.95 10.74 25.19
CA THR A 225 -7.83 10.91 24.25
C THR A 225 -6.54 11.27 24.99
N THR A 226 -5.45 10.57 24.70
CA THR A 226 -4.09 10.96 25.14
C THR A 226 -3.16 11.10 23.94
N SER A 227 -2.34 12.16 23.95
CA SER A 227 -1.40 12.49 22.88
C SER A 227 0.00 12.69 23.48
N GLU A 228 0.84 11.67 23.40
CA GLU A 228 2.22 11.68 23.92
C GLU A 228 3.23 11.35 22.82
N ALA A 229 4.19 12.26 22.60
CA ALA A 229 5.46 12.00 21.89
C ALA A 229 5.36 11.19 20.56
N GLY A 230 4.35 11.48 19.72
CA GLY A 230 4.15 10.81 18.43
C GLY A 230 3.16 9.66 18.44
N ARG A 231 2.53 9.35 19.58
CA ARG A 231 1.36 8.48 19.70
C ARG A 231 0.15 9.30 20.14
N ASP A 232 -0.91 9.16 19.37
CA ASP A 232 -2.26 9.52 19.80
C ASP A 232 -3.00 8.22 20.09
N THR A 233 -3.85 8.21 21.13
CA THR A 233 -4.74 7.09 21.43
C THR A 233 -6.07 7.59 21.98
N ALA A 234 -7.16 7.33 21.27
CA ALA A 234 -8.53 7.48 21.76
C ALA A 234 -9.12 6.17 22.30
N THR A 235 -9.76 6.23 23.46
CA THR A 235 -10.47 5.10 24.07
C THR A 235 -11.88 5.48 24.51
N ALA A 236 -12.83 4.55 24.35
CA ALA A 236 -14.20 4.64 24.84
C ALA A 236 -14.75 3.24 25.10
N ASN A 237 -15.68 3.09 26.04
CA ASN A 237 -16.34 1.81 26.29
C ASN A 237 -17.37 1.51 25.20
N ALA A 238 -17.28 0.34 24.59
CA ALA A 238 -18.23 -0.10 23.57
C ALA A 238 -19.63 -0.34 24.19
N PRO A 239 -20.71 0.19 23.60
CA PRO A 239 -22.06 -0.08 24.05
C PRO A 239 -22.48 -1.53 23.75
N ALA A 240 -23.46 -2.04 24.49
CA ALA A 240 -24.03 -3.36 24.22
C ALA A 240 -24.60 -3.43 22.79
N GLY A 241 -24.30 -4.52 22.08
CA GLY A 241 -24.72 -4.71 20.69
C GLY A 241 -23.84 -4.02 19.63
N ALA A 242 -22.72 -3.38 20.01
CA ALA A 242 -21.75 -2.90 19.04
C ALA A 242 -21.21 -4.04 18.17
N GLN A 243 -21.27 -3.87 16.85
CA GLN A 243 -20.80 -4.84 15.86
C GLN A 243 -19.34 -4.63 15.48
N ALA A 244 -18.83 -3.41 15.66
CA ALA A 244 -17.44 -3.03 15.39
C ALA A 244 -17.07 -1.72 16.10
N ILE A 245 -15.77 -1.44 16.15
CA ILE A 245 -15.21 -0.12 16.49
C ILE A 245 -14.80 0.58 15.19
N ILE A 246 -14.90 1.91 15.14
CA ILE A 246 -14.29 2.74 14.11
C ILE A 246 -13.64 3.96 14.76
N HIS A 247 -12.40 4.26 14.41
CA HIS A 247 -11.68 5.41 14.93
C HIS A 247 -10.94 6.17 13.82
N GLY A 248 -10.51 7.40 14.10
CA GLY A 248 -9.92 8.30 13.12
C GLY A 248 -8.66 8.97 13.64
N HIS A 249 -7.56 8.75 12.93
CA HIS A 249 -6.28 9.39 13.17
C HIS A 249 -6.24 10.80 12.57
N ILE A 250 -5.25 11.59 13.00
CA ILE A 250 -5.02 12.95 12.51
C ILE A 250 -4.35 12.92 11.13
N ASP A 251 -5.06 13.41 10.11
CA ASP A 251 -4.61 13.52 8.72
C ASP A 251 -3.21 14.15 8.61
N GLY A 252 -2.27 13.43 8.02
CA GLY A 252 -0.90 13.91 7.78
C GLY A 252 -0.07 14.17 9.04
N LYS A 253 -0.40 13.52 10.16
CA LYS A 253 0.41 13.36 11.39
C LYS A 253 0.75 11.89 11.65
N SER A 254 -0.21 10.99 11.46
CA SER A 254 -0.03 9.54 11.34
C SER A 254 -0.30 9.11 9.89
N ASP A 255 0.31 8.04 9.40
CA ASP A 255 -0.15 7.41 8.14
C ASP A 255 -1.56 6.80 8.30
N GLY A 256 -1.87 6.39 9.53
CA GLY A 256 -3.19 5.96 9.98
C GLY A 256 -3.70 4.70 9.31
N VAL A 257 -2.78 3.83 8.89
CA VAL A 257 -3.08 2.43 8.52
C VAL A 257 -1.97 1.47 8.97
N VAL A 258 -0.82 1.99 9.42
CA VAL A 258 0.32 1.22 9.94
C VAL A 258 0.55 1.61 11.41
N SER A 259 0.45 0.67 12.33
CA SER A 259 0.83 0.93 13.74
C SER A 259 2.32 0.69 13.96
N ASP A 260 3.08 1.70 14.44
CA ASP A 260 4.46 1.48 14.93
C ASP A 260 4.51 0.44 16.05
N THR A 261 3.43 0.39 16.82
CA THR A 261 3.51 0.18 18.26
C THR A 261 4.02 -1.20 18.63
N LYS A 262 4.78 -1.29 19.72
CA LYS A 262 5.20 -2.57 20.33
C LYS A 262 4.07 -3.26 21.11
N THR A 263 2.82 -3.03 20.71
CA THR A 263 1.60 -3.54 21.34
C THR A 263 0.59 -3.91 20.26
N LEU A 264 -0.54 -4.50 20.65
CA LEU A 264 -1.59 -4.87 19.69
C LEU A 264 -2.21 -3.68 18.93
N GLY A 265 -2.03 -2.43 19.38
CA GLY A 265 -2.60 -1.24 18.76
C GLY A 265 -4.09 -1.42 18.40
N ASP A 266 -4.40 -1.30 17.12
CA ASP A 266 -5.75 -1.40 16.56
C ASP A 266 -6.37 -2.81 16.69
N PHE A 267 -5.53 -3.85 16.82
CA PHE A 267 -5.96 -5.22 17.08
C PHE A 267 -6.35 -5.47 18.54
N SER A 268 -6.19 -4.48 19.44
CA SER A 268 -6.65 -4.59 20.84
C SER A 268 -8.19 -4.65 21.00
N ALA A 269 -8.93 -4.28 19.96
CA ALA A 269 -10.37 -4.50 19.82
C ALA A 269 -10.67 -5.87 19.16
N VAL A 270 -9.88 -6.24 18.15
CA VAL A 270 -9.98 -7.52 17.43
C VAL A 270 -9.73 -8.70 18.37
N SER A 271 -8.80 -8.57 19.33
CA SER A 271 -8.56 -9.57 20.37
C SER A 271 -9.78 -9.77 21.28
N LYS A 272 -10.57 -8.72 21.52
CA LYS A 272 -11.83 -8.71 22.28
C LYS A 272 -13.06 -9.12 21.45
N GLY A 273 -12.90 -9.41 20.17
CA GLY A 273 -13.98 -9.91 19.30
C GLY A 273 -14.74 -8.85 18.50
N LEU A 274 -14.24 -7.60 18.42
CA LEU A 274 -14.80 -6.55 17.55
C LEU A 274 -13.79 -6.18 16.45
N PRO A 275 -14.15 -6.23 15.15
CA PRO A 275 -13.30 -5.67 14.10
C PRO A 275 -13.17 -4.14 14.31
N ASN A 276 -12.02 -3.58 13.93
CA ASN A 276 -11.69 -2.17 14.23
C ASN A 276 -11.30 -1.41 12.97
N ALA A 277 -12.17 -0.49 12.55
CA ALA A 277 -11.92 0.37 11.42
C ALA A 277 -11.13 1.63 11.77
N VAL A 278 -10.35 2.09 10.80
CA VAL A 278 -9.40 3.18 10.91
C VAL A 278 -9.63 4.16 9.77
N VAL A 279 -9.79 5.44 10.07
CA VAL A 279 -10.05 6.52 9.10
C VAL A 279 -8.84 7.45 9.06
N SER A 280 -8.25 7.63 7.87
CA SER A 280 -7.06 8.47 7.65
C SER A 280 -7.00 8.97 6.21
N ASN A 281 -6.80 10.28 6.02
CA ASN A 281 -6.71 10.96 4.72
C ASN A 281 -7.89 10.63 3.78
N GLY A 282 -9.10 10.54 4.35
CA GLY A 282 -10.32 10.17 3.64
C GLY A 282 -10.45 8.68 3.26
N ARG A 283 -9.42 7.86 3.51
CA ARG A 283 -9.44 6.39 3.38
C ARG A 283 -10.11 5.74 4.60
N VAL A 284 -10.49 4.48 4.46
CA VAL A 284 -11.00 3.62 5.55
C VAL A 284 -10.35 2.25 5.43
N GLY A 285 -9.68 1.79 6.49
CA GLY A 285 -9.23 0.41 6.71
C GLY A 285 -10.06 -0.29 7.80
N VAL A 286 -10.01 -1.61 7.88
CA VAL A 286 -10.53 -2.42 8.99
C VAL A 286 -9.58 -3.55 9.34
N ASN A 287 -9.26 -3.64 10.63
CA ASN A 287 -8.45 -4.70 11.22
C ASN A 287 -9.37 -5.84 11.70
N GLU A 288 -9.03 -7.07 11.32
CA GLU A 288 -9.90 -8.24 11.36
C GLU A 288 -9.10 -9.50 11.73
N LEU A 289 -9.80 -10.59 12.07
CA LEU A 289 -9.22 -11.92 12.28
C LEU A 289 -9.96 -12.91 11.40
N VAL A 290 -9.27 -13.56 10.46
CA VAL A 290 -9.84 -14.55 9.54
C VAL A 290 -9.23 -15.90 9.86
N ASN A 291 -10.04 -16.85 10.35
CA ASN A 291 -9.61 -18.18 10.79
C ASN A 291 -8.40 -18.16 11.76
N GLY A 292 -8.32 -17.13 12.63
CA GLY A 292 -7.20 -16.91 13.55
C GLY A 292 -6.02 -16.11 12.98
N VAL A 293 -6.03 -15.76 11.69
CA VAL A 293 -4.98 -14.96 11.02
C VAL A 293 -5.35 -13.46 11.07
N PRO A 294 -4.49 -12.57 11.59
CA PRO A 294 -4.70 -11.13 11.52
C PRO A 294 -4.74 -10.62 10.07
N GLN A 295 -5.75 -9.80 9.77
CA GLN A 295 -5.98 -9.19 8.47
C GLN A 295 -6.17 -7.68 8.62
N LEU A 296 -5.64 -6.89 7.68
CA LEU A 296 -6.03 -5.50 7.46
C LEU A 296 -6.65 -5.40 6.06
N ARG A 297 -7.89 -4.92 5.99
CA ARG A 297 -8.67 -4.76 4.77
C ARG A 297 -9.15 -3.31 4.60
N MET A 298 -8.80 -2.65 3.51
CA MET A 298 -9.37 -1.36 3.12
C MET A 298 -10.84 -1.53 2.71
N LEU A 299 -11.65 -0.57 3.11
CA LEU A 299 -13.06 -0.45 2.71
C LEU A 299 -13.23 0.68 1.69
N GLN A 300 -12.40 1.73 1.79
CA GLN A 300 -12.28 2.77 0.78
C GLN A 300 -10.86 3.35 0.73
N GLY A 301 -10.39 3.65 -0.49
CA GLY A 301 -9.04 4.16 -0.72
C GLY A 301 -8.03 3.02 -0.91
N THR A 302 -6.76 3.39 -0.97
CA THR A 302 -5.65 2.52 -1.37
C THR A 302 -4.51 2.63 -0.35
N MET A 303 -3.71 1.56 -0.22
CA MET A 303 -2.39 1.60 0.39
C MET A 303 -1.31 1.68 -0.70
N SER A 304 -0.25 2.44 -0.43
CA SER A 304 0.98 2.45 -1.22
C SER A 304 1.83 1.20 -0.96
N PRO A 305 2.79 0.83 -1.83
CA PRO A 305 3.66 -0.32 -1.62
C PRO A 305 4.43 -0.30 -0.29
N HIS A 306 4.81 0.88 0.19
CA HIS A 306 5.46 1.06 1.50
C HIS A 306 4.50 0.76 2.66
N GLU A 307 3.26 1.26 2.61
CA GLU A 307 2.24 0.97 3.62
C GLU A 307 1.86 -0.52 3.62
N ILE A 308 1.79 -1.16 2.45
CA ILE A 308 1.55 -2.62 2.32
C ILE A 308 2.67 -3.39 3.03
N GLN A 309 3.94 -3.08 2.77
CA GLN A 309 5.07 -3.76 3.42
C GLN A 309 5.14 -3.50 4.94
N ALA A 310 4.90 -2.26 5.37
CA ALA A 310 4.95 -1.90 6.79
C ALA A 310 3.77 -2.50 7.58
N SER A 311 2.57 -2.51 7.01
CA SER A 311 1.41 -3.18 7.62
C SER A 311 1.55 -4.71 7.57
N GLN A 312 2.16 -5.31 6.56
CA GLN A 312 2.51 -6.73 6.58
C GLN A 312 3.42 -7.07 7.76
N ALA A 313 4.44 -6.23 8.04
CA ALA A 313 5.31 -6.40 9.19
C ALA A 313 4.55 -6.24 10.53
N ASN A 314 3.57 -5.33 10.60
CA ASN A 314 2.67 -5.19 11.74
C ASN A 314 1.81 -6.46 11.95
N LEU A 315 1.15 -6.97 10.91
CA LEU A 315 0.34 -8.20 10.96
C LEU A 315 1.18 -9.41 11.42
N ASN A 316 2.39 -9.56 10.89
CA ASN A 316 3.34 -10.61 11.28
C ASN A 316 3.82 -10.53 12.75
N ARG A 317 3.75 -9.33 13.36
CA ARG A 317 4.00 -9.13 14.79
C ARG A 317 2.75 -9.47 15.60
N VAL A 318 1.59 -8.93 15.22
CA VAL A 318 0.30 -9.17 15.87
C VAL A 318 -0.04 -10.66 15.91
N LEU A 319 0.22 -11.42 14.85
CA LEU A 319 0.00 -12.87 14.81
C LEU A 319 0.68 -13.58 15.98
N LYS A 320 1.95 -13.24 16.27
CA LYS A 320 2.71 -13.86 17.36
C LYS A 320 2.10 -13.57 18.72
N ASP A 321 1.55 -12.38 18.93
CA ASP A 321 0.85 -12.02 20.17
C ASP A 321 -0.46 -12.82 20.33
N PHE A 322 -1.22 -13.04 19.25
CA PHE A 322 -2.41 -13.89 19.25
C PHE A 322 -2.06 -15.37 19.52
N GLU A 323 -1.05 -15.91 18.85
CA GLU A 323 -0.57 -17.29 19.06
C GLU A 323 -0.07 -17.51 20.51
N ASN A 324 0.73 -16.57 21.04
CA ASN A 324 1.26 -16.66 22.40
C ASN A 324 0.15 -16.54 23.46
N THR A 325 -0.92 -15.80 23.17
CA THR A 325 -2.12 -15.74 24.02
C THR A 325 -2.89 -17.06 23.99
N ALA A 326 -2.97 -17.73 22.82
CA ALA A 326 -3.64 -19.02 22.67
C ALA A 326 -2.90 -20.17 23.38
N GLY A 327 -1.57 -20.12 23.46
CA GLY A 327 -0.75 -21.12 24.17
C GLY A 327 -0.89 -21.12 25.70
N GLY A 328 -1.56 -20.13 26.28
CA GLY A 328 -1.66 -19.94 27.74
C GLY A 328 -2.70 -20.80 28.47
N SER A 329 -3.52 -21.58 27.76
CA SER A 329 -4.64 -22.37 28.35
C SER A 329 -4.32 -23.85 28.54
N GLY A 330 -3.04 -24.22 28.60
CA GLY A 330 -2.55 -25.60 28.51
C GLY A 330 -1.55 -26.02 29.61
N GLN A 331 -1.79 -25.60 30.86
CA GLN A 331 -1.14 -26.12 32.08
C GLN A 331 -2.16 -26.25 33.21
#